data_AF-X1W2H0-F1
#
_entry.id   AF-X1W2H0-F1
#
_cell.length_a   1.000
_cell.length_b   1.000
_cell.length_c   1.000
_cell.angle_alpha   90.00
_cell.angle_beta   90.00
_cell.angle_gamma   90.00
#
_symmetry.space_group_name_H-M   'P 1'
#
loop_
_entity.id
_entity.type
_entity.pdbx_description
1 polymer ?
#
loop_
_entity_poly.entity_id
_entity_poly.type
_entity_poly.pdbx_seq_one_letter_code
_entity_poly.pdbx_strand_id
1 'polypeptide(L)'
;KATGKIFFGGAIPGFITAFLYILYITVRCYLQPDLAPRSSEEITWKIRWASLKDIVLPSLLVVLVLGAIFMGIATPTEAAGVGAMGSFLICIIYGRLTWKV
;
A
#
# COMPACT_ATOMS: atom_id res chain seq x y z
N LYS A 1 -21.20 -18.37 -1.16
CA LYS A 1 -21.36 -17.15 -0.32
C LYS A 1 -20.56 -17.25 0.99
N ALA A 2 -19.26 -17.52 0.93
CA ALA A 2 -18.39 -17.67 2.12
C ALA A 2 -17.11 -16.81 2.07
N THR A 3 -16.73 -16.32 0.89
CA THR A 3 -15.42 -15.70 0.67
C THR A 3 -15.24 -14.33 1.33
N GLY A 4 -16.29 -13.49 1.38
CA GLY A 4 -16.21 -12.15 1.99
C GLY A 4 -15.94 -12.18 3.51
N LYS A 5 -16.37 -13.24 4.21
CA LYS A 5 -16.13 -13.40 5.66
C LYS A 5 -14.65 -13.65 5.98
N ILE A 6 -13.92 -14.31 5.08
CA ILE A 6 -12.49 -14.61 5.23
C ILE A 6 -11.68 -13.31 5.09
N PHE A 7 -12.05 -12.45 4.13
CA PHE A 7 -11.45 -11.12 3.96
C PHE A 7 -11.72 -10.19 5.14
N PHE A 8 -12.96 -10.15 5.64
CA PHE A 8 -13.29 -9.34 6.82
C PHE A 8 -12.63 -9.86 8.09
N GLY A 9 -12.45 -11.18 8.22
CA GLY A 9 -11.65 -11.81 9.27
C GLY A 9 -10.17 -11.39 9.24
N GLY A 10 -9.67 -10.96 8.08
CA GLY A 10 -8.33 -10.40 7.89
C GLY A 10 -8.16 -8.95 8.39
N ALA A 11 -9.25 -8.24 8.72
CA ALA A 11 -9.15 -6.87 9.20
C ALA A 11 -8.43 -6.79 10.56
N ILE A 12 -8.76 -7.70 11.49
CA ILE A 12 -8.14 -7.78 12.82
C ILE A 12 -6.60 -7.97 12.71
N PRO A 13 -6.08 -8.99 12.02
CA PRO A 13 -4.63 -9.13 11.86
C PRO A 13 -4.01 -7.95 11.09
N GLY A 14 -4.73 -7.32 10.16
CA GLY A 14 -4.28 -6.10 9.48
C GLY A 14 -4.06 -4.91 10.42
N PHE A 15 -4.97 -4.68 11.38
CA PHE A 15 -4.77 -3.64 12.38
C PHE A 15 -3.62 -3.97 13.34
N ILE A 16 -3.47 -5.23 13.72
CA ILE A 16 -2.36 -5.68 14.57
C ILE A 16 -1.01 -5.45 13.86
N THR A 17 -0.88 -5.84 12.59
CA THR A 17 0.37 -5.63 11.84
C THR A 17 0.64 -4.15 11.59
N ALA A 18 -0.39 -3.34 11.30
CA ALA A 18 -0.23 -1.89 11.18
C ALA A 18 0.32 -1.28 12.47
N PHE A 19 -0.25 -1.63 13.63
CA PHE A 19 0.24 -1.16 14.93
C PHE A 19 1.67 -1.61 15.22
N LEU A 20 1.98 -2.89 14.97
CA LEU A 20 3.33 -3.44 15.14
C LEU A 20 4.35 -2.74 14.23
N TYR A 21 3.99 -2.43 12.97
CA TYR A 21 4.88 -1.69 12.08
C TYR A 21 5.11 -0.27 12.54
N ILE A 22 4.07 0.45 12.99
CA ILE A 22 4.23 1.80 13.53
C ILE A 22 5.21 1.76 14.71
N LEU A 23 4.97 0.88 15.68
CA LEU A 23 5.81 0.73 16.86
C LEU A 23 7.25 0.36 16.47
N TYR A 24 7.42 -0.63 15.60
CA TYR A 24 8.72 -1.06 15.12
C TYR A 24 9.49 0.06 14.43
N ILE A 25 8.86 0.79 13.49
CA ILE A 25 9.47 1.90 12.78
C ILE A 25 9.87 3.00 13.77
N THR A 26 8.99 3.39 14.70
CA THR A 26 9.30 4.40 15.73
C THR A 26 10.49 3.98 16.60
N VAL A 27 10.48 2.75 17.12
CA VAL A 27 11.58 2.25 17.96
C VAL A 27 12.89 2.16 17.17
N ARG A 28 12.86 1.68 15.93
CA ARG A 28 14.06 1.57 15.08
C ARG A 28 14.62 2.93 14.68
N CYS A 29 13.78 3.89 14.33
CA CYS A 29 14.22 5.25 14.04
C CYS A 29 14.77 5.97 15.29
N TYR A 30 14.27 5.62 16.49
CA TYR A 30 14.81 6.16 17.75
C TYR A 30 16.16 5.55 18.12
N LEU A 31 16.32 4.24 17.97
CA LEU A 31 17.57 3.52 18.29
C LEU A 31 18.67 3.75 17.24
N GLN A 32 18.30 3.96 15.98
CA GLN A 32 19.23 4.16 14.88
C GLN A 32 18.80 5.36 14.02
N PRO A 33 19.07 6.59 14.47
CA PRO A 33 18.67 7.81 13.78
C PRO A 33 19.32 7.99 12.40
N ASP A 34 20.44 7.31 12.12
CA ASP A 34 21.06 7.24 10.78
C ASP A 34 20.15 6.65 9.70
N LEU A 35 19.15 5.83 10.04
CA LEU A 35 18.20 5.27 9.06
C LEU A 35 17.12 6.27 8.64
N ALA A 36 16.88 7.29 9.46
CA ALA A 36 15.91 8.33 9.21
C ALA A 36 16.51 9.68 9.65
N PRO A 37 17.58 10.15 8.98
CA PRO A 37 18.19 11.42 9.30
C PRO A 37 17.13 12.51 9.19
N ARG A 38 17.06 13.40 10.18
CA ARG A 38 16.15 14.54 10.13
C ARG A 38 16.50 15.34 8.88
N SER A 39 15.61 15.34 7.89
CA SER A 39 15.79 16.16 6.69
C SER A 39 15.96 17.61 7.14
N SER A 40 17.05 18.24 6.71
CA SER A 40 17.36 19.64 6.97
C SER A 40 16.51 20.61 6.14
N GLU A 41 15.70 20.08 5.21
CA GLU A 41 14.75 20.88 4.46
C GLU A 41 13.46 21.06 5.25
N GLU A 42 12.98 22.30 5.33
CA GLU A 42 11.65 22.58 5.85
C GLU A 42 10.63 21.80 5.01
N ILE A 43 10.04 20.77 5.61
CA ILE A 43 8.97 19.98 4.99
C ILE A 43 7.77 20.91 4.80
N THR A 44 7.78 21.64 3.70
CA THR A 44 6.70 22.55 3.31
C THR A 44 5.47 21.72 3.00
N TRP A 45 4.28 22.23 3.34
CA TRP A 45 3.00 21.56 3.03
C TRP A 45 2.95 21.05 1.57
N LYS A 46 3.48 21.81 0.61
CA LYS A 46 3.57 21.41 -0.80
C LYS A 46 4.25 20.05 -1.03
N ILE A 47 5.34 19.76 -0.32
CA ILE A 47 6.07 18.48 -0.44
C ILE A 47 5.21 17.34 0.12
N ARG A 48 4.54 17.58 1.26
CA ARG A 48 3.64 16.61 1.88
C ARG A 48 2.45 16.25 0.98
N TRP A 49 1.87 17.24 0.32
CA TRP A 49 0.82 17.02 -0.68
C TRP A 49 1.34 16.34 -1.96
N ALA A 50 2.58 16.62 -2.36
CA ALA A 50 3.21 15.94 -3.51
C ALA A 50 3.43 14.46 -3.22
N SER A 51 3.97 14.08 -2.05
CA SER A 51 4.18 12.68 -1.67
C SER A 51 2.88 11.90 -1.53
N LEU A 52 1.77 12.56 -1.19
CA LEU A 52 0.45 11.90 -1.17
C LEU A 52 0.02 11.43 -2.56
N LYS A 53 0.42 12.14 -3.63
CA LYS A 53 0.06 11.78 -5.01
C LYS A 53 0.66 10.43 -5.42
N ASP A 54 1.83 10.09 -4.90
CA ASP A 54 2.49 8.82 -5.21
C ASP A 54 1.72 7.61 -4.66
N ILE A 55 0.91 7.79 -3.62
CA ILE A 55 0.11 6.74 -2.99
C ILE A 55 -1.27 6.59 -3.66
N VAL A 56 -1.72 7.58 -4.43
CA VAL A 56 -3.07 7.59 -5.03
C VAL A 56 -3.28 6.41 -5.98
N LEU A 57 -2.33 6.16 -6.90
CA LEU A 57 -2.47 5.12 -7.92
C LEU A 57 -2.55 3.70 -7.31
N PRO A 58 -1.61 3.30 -6.41
CA PRO A 58 -1.70 2.01 -5.73
C PRO A 58 -2.96 1.87 -4.85
N SER A 59 -3.36 2.94 -4.16
CA SER A 59 -4.56 2.92 -3.30
C SER A 59 -5.83 2.72 -4.12
N LEU A 60 -5.94 3.39 -5.27
CA LEU A 60 -7.07 3.25 -6.18
C LEU A 60 -7.18 1.81 -6.70
N LEU A 61 -6.06 1.17 -7.02
CA LEU A 61 -6.02 -0.24 -7.41
C LEU A 61 -6.55 -1.15 -6.30
N VAL A 62 -6.11 -0.95 -5.06
CA VAL A 62 -6.56 -1.75 -3.90
C VAL A 62 -8.07 -1.58 -3.69
N VAL A 63 -8.57 -0.34 -3.72
CA VAL A 63 -10.01 -0.05 -3.57
C VAL A 63 -10.82 -0.68 -4.70
N LEU A 64 -10.33 -0.64 -5.94
CA LEU A 64 -10.99 -1.25 -7.08
C LEU A 64 -11.08 -2.77 -6.92
N VAL A 65 -9.98 -3.44 -6.57
CA VAL A 65 -9.94 -4.90 -6.41
C VAL A 65 -10.81 -5.35 -5.24
N LEU A 66 -10.64 -4.74 -4.06
CA LEU A 66 -11.46 -5.07 -2.88
C LEU A 66 -12.94 -4.73 -3.11
N GLY A 67 -13.22 -3.60 -3.74
CA GLY A 67 -14.57 -3.17 -4.10
C GLY A 67 -15.26 -4.16 -5.04
N ALA A 68 -14.55 -4.62 -6.08
CA ALA A 68 -15.08 -5.60 -7.03
C ALA A 68 -15.39 -6.95 -6.36
N ILE A 69 -14.55 -7.39 -5.41
CA ILE A 69 -14.77 -8.61 -4.63
C ILE A 69 -15.97 -8.46 -3.69
N PHE A 70 -16.07 -7.35 -2.94
CA PHE A 70 -17.14 -7.14 -1.97
C PHE A 70 -18.50 -6.89 -2.62
N MET A 71 -18.55 -6.18 -3.75
CA MET A 71 -19.79 -5.98 -4.52
C MET A 71 -20.19 -7.23 -5.32
N GLY A 72 -19.34 -8.27 -5.37
CA GLY A 72 -19.61 -9.51 -6.09
C GLY A 72 -19.59 -9.37 -7.62
N ILE A 73 -18.94 -8.32 -8.13
CA ILE A 73 -18.80 -8.05 -9.56
C ILE A 73 -17.81 -9.03 -10.19
N ALA A 74 -16.74 -9.38 -9.47
CA ALA A 74 -15.70 -10.30 -9.91
C ALA A 74 -15.43 -11.37 -8.86
N THR A 75 -15.05 -12.56 -9.32
CA THR A 75 -14.53 -13.61 -8.43
C THR A 75 -13.13 -13.25 -7.92
N PRO A 76 -12.69 -13.78 -6.76
CA PRO A 76 -11.36 -13.50 -6.23
C PRO A 76 -10.23 -13.81 -7.23
N THR A 77 -10.41 -14.81 -8.07
CA THR A 77 -9.44 -15.22 -9.09
C THR A 77 -9.34 -14.19 -10.22
N GLU A 78 -10.48 -13.70 -10.71
CA GLU A 78 -10.52 -12.62 -11.72
C GLU A 78 -9.96 -11.31 -11.15
N ALA A 79 -10.32 -10.99 -9.91
CA ALA A 79 -9.82 -9.82 -9.20
C ALA A 79 -8.29 -9.88 -8.97
N ALA A 80 -7.74 -11.07 -8.70
CA ALA A 80 -6.30 -11.28 -8.61
C ALA A 80 -5.58 -11.02 -9.94
N GLY A 81 -6.16 -11.46 -11.07
CA GLY A 81 -5.62 -11.18 -12.40
C GLY A 81 -5.60 -9.68 -12.72
N VAL A 82 -6.71 -8.97 -12.43
CA VAL A 82 -6.80 -7.51 -12.60
C VAL A 82 -5.82 -6.78 -11.69
N GLY A 83 -5.68 -7.22 -10.44
CA GLY A 83 -4.72 -6.66 -9.50
C GLY A 83 -3.26 -6.83 -9.95
N ALA A 84 -2.90 -7.99 -10.50
CA ALA A 84 -1.57 -8.25 -11.03
C ALA A 84 -1.27 -7.39 -12.26
N MET A 85 -2.19 -7.36 -13.23
CA MET A 85 -2.07 -6.54 -14.44
C MET A 85 -2.00 -5.04 -14.12
N GLY A 86 -2.86 -4.56 -13.22
CA GLY A 86 -2.85 -3.16 -12.82
C GLY A 86 -1.59 -2.79 -12.01
N SER A 87 -1.09 -3.67 -11.15
CA SER A 87 0.20 -3.44 -10.47
C SER A 87 1.36 -3.36 -11.46
N PHE A 88 1.36 -4.22 -12.49
CA PHE A 88 2.36 -4.20 -13.55
C PHE A 88 2.32 -2.88 -14.35
N LEU A 89 1.13 -2.42 -14.72
CA LEU A 89 0.94 -1.13 -15.39
C LEU A 89 1.40 0.05 -14.52
N ILE A 90 1.09 0.02 -13.22
CA ILE A 90 1.58 1.03 -12.27
C ILE A 90 3.12 1.04 -12.26
N CYS A 91 3.78 -0.13 -12.16
CA CYS A 91 5.24 -0.20 -12.22
C CYS A 91 5.83 0.41 -13.51
N ILE A 92 5.17 0.21 -14.65
CA ILE A 92 5.56 0.82 -15.93
C ILE A 92 5.38 2.35 -15.87
N ILE A 93 4.24 2.85 -15.40
CA ILE A 93 3.94 4.28 -15.31
C ILE A 93 4.95 5.01 -14.42
N TYR A 94 5.34 4.41 -13.30
CA TYR A 94 6.36 4.97 -12.41
C TYR A 94 7.80 4.79 -12.92
N GLY A 95 8.00 4.11 -14.07
CA GLY A 95 9.32 3.86 -14.64
C GLY A 95 10.23 3.02 -13.73
N ARG A 96 9.65 2.25 -12.80
CA ARG A 96 10.39 1.46 -11.79
C ARG A 96 10.70 0.03 -12.25
N LEU A 97 10.51 -0.26 -13.53
CA LEU A 97 10.80 -1.57 -14.12
C LEU A 97 12.33 -1.71 -14.29
N THR A 98 13.00 -2.07 -13.20
CA THR A 98 14.45 -2.27 -13.15
C THR A 98 14.80 -3.75 -13.28
N TRP A 99 15.80 -4.05 -14.11
CA TRP A 99 16.39 -5.39 -14.25
C TRP A 99 17.56 -5.63 -13.28
N LYS A 100 17.94 -4.60 -12.51
CA LYS A 100 18.87 -4.75 -11.40
C LYS A 100 18.09 -5.21 -10.17
N VAL A 101 18.31 -6.48 -9.81
CA VAL A 101 17.95 -7.09 -8.53
C VAL A 101 18.90 -6.59 -7.45
#